data_AF-A0A669QWY9-F1
#
_entry.id   AF-A0A669QWY9-F1
#
_cell.length_a   1.000
_cell.length_b   1.000
_cell.length_c   1.000
_cell.angle_alpha   90.00
_cell.angle_beta   90.00
_cell.angle_gamma   90.00
#
_symmetry.space_group_name_H-M   'P 1'
#
loop_
_entity.id
_entity.type
_entity.pdbx_description
1 polymer ?
#
loop_
_entity_poly.entity_id
_entity_poly.type
_entity_poly.pdbx_seq_one_letter_code
_entity_poly.pdbx_strand_id
1 'polypeptide(L)'
;VDFPRTPSSDVNDYCNVMMMRRGMSFPGRCVTHNTFVHTEPADLTSVCTNQPDDSLCTSGQHFPVTVCNLIRSHPTCTYSGNQFNHRVRVKCAGDLPVVLDSTFQ
;
A
#
# COMPACT_ATOMS: atom_id res chain seq x y z
N VAL A 1 -0.01 -4.24 -2.80
CA VAL A 1 0.83 -5.35 -2.29
C VAL A 1 2.14 -5.39 -3.04
N ASP A 2 3.26 -5.57 -2.33
CA ASP A 2 4.61 -5.73 -2.89
C ASP A 2 5.40 -6.79 -2.11
N PHE A 3 5.46 -8.02 -2.63
CA PHE A 3 6.08 -9.16 -1.96
C PHE A 3 6.82 -10.08 -2.95
N PRO A 4 8.09 -10.45 -2.68
CA PRO A 4 8.95 -9.85 -1.66
C PRO A 4 9.12 -8.35 -1.90
N ARG A 5 9.44 -7.59 -0.84
CA ARG A 5 9.64 -6.14 -0.95
C ARG A 5 10.71 -5.83 -1.99
N THR A 6 10.40 -4.95 -2.94
CA THR A 6 11.34 -4.48 -3.97
C THR A 6 12.57 -3.85 -3.30
N PRO A 7 13.81 -4.28 -3.61
CA PRO A 7 15.02 -3.65 -3.11
C PRO A 7 15.16 -2.20 -3.60
N SER A 8 15.69 -1.34 -2.74
CA SER A 8 15.91 0.10 -3.01
C SER A 8 17.08 0.60 -2.17
N SER A 9 17.65 1.76 -2.52
CA SER A 9 18.73 2.35 -1.71
C SER A 9 18.25 2.79 -0.33
N ASP A 10 17.05 3.37 -0.28
CA ASP A 10 16.36 3.80 0.93
C ASP A 10 14.84 3.76 0.74
N VAL A 11 14.08 4.14 1.77
CA VAL A 11 12.62 4.10 1.76
C VAL A 11 11.98 5.17 0.87
N ASN A 12 12.63 6.32 0.68
CA ASN A 12 12.15 7.38 -0.21
C ASN A 12 12.34 6.96 -1.67
N ASP A 13 13.51 6.39 -1.99
CA ASP A 13 13.79 5.81 -3.31
C ASP A 13 12.80 4.69 -3.64
N TYR A 14 12.53 3.80 -2.68
CA TYR A 14 11.47 2.79 -2.82
C TYR A 14 10.14 3.43 -3.23
N CYS A 15 9.70 4.49 -2.54
CA CYS A 15 8.45 5.15 -2.87
C CYS A 15 8.47 5.81 -4.25
N ASN A 16 9.55 6.51 -4.62
CA ASN A 16 9.68 7.11 -5.94
C ASN A 16 9.57 6.06 -7.06
N VAL A 17 10.28 4.94 -6.90
CA VAL A 17 10.28 3.84 -7.88
C VAL A 17 8.94 3.12 -7.92
N MET A 18 8.37 2.77 -6.78
CA MET A 18 7.17 1.93 -6.71
C MET A 18 5.90 2.70 -7.06
N MET A 19 5.79 3.98 -6.71
CA MET A 19 4.67 4.81 -7.15
C MET A 19 4.64 4.92 -8.68
N MET A 20 5.80 5.04 -9.33
CA MET A 20 5.89 5.04 -10.79
C MET A 20 5.56 3.67 -11.38
N ARG A 21 6.19 2.58 -10.90
CA ARG A 21 5.99 1.22 -11.41
C ARG A 21 4.55 0.73 -11.30
N ARG A 22 3.79 1.26 -10.33
CA ARG A 22 2.39 0.89 -10.09
C ARG A 22 1.40 1.90 -10.69
N GLY A 23 1.85 2.81 -11.56
CA GLY A 23 0.99 3.75 -12.29
C GLY A 23 0.37 4.85 -11.41
N MET A 24 0.91 5.05 -10.20
CA MET A 24 0.45 6.06 -9.23
C MET A 24 1.18 7.40 -9.39
N SER A 25 2.20 7.44 -10.24
CA SER A 25 2.99 8.63 -10.56
C SER A 25 3.30 8.70 -12.04
N PHE A 26 2.93 9.81 -12.67
CA PHE A 26 3.28 10.18 -14.04
C PHE A 26 3.30 11.70 -14.21
N PRO A 27 3.94 12.25 -15.26
CA PRO A 27 3.98 13.70 -15.48
C PRO A 27 2.57 14.32 -15.41
N GLY A 28 2.38 15.28 -14.51
CA GLY A 28 1.10 15.97 -14.30
C GLY A 28 0.09 15.28 -13.37
N ARG A 29 0.35 14.06 -12.90
CA ARG A 29 -0.54 13.37 -11.92
C ARG A 29 0.27 12.54 -10.92
N CYS A 30 0.15 12.92 -9.66
CA CYS A 30 0.77 12.24 -8.53
C CYS A 30 -0.31 11.83 -7.53
N VAL A 31 -0.43 10.54 -7.22
CA VAL A 31 -1.21 10.10 -6.05
C VAL A 31 -0.54 10.67 -4.81
N THR A 32 -1.32 11.25 -3.89
CA THR A 32 -0.81 11.98 -2.72
C THR A 32 -0.34 11.06 -1.61
N HIS A 33 -0.98 9.91 -1.44
CA HIS A 33 -0.74 8.95 -0.37
C HIS A 33 -1.01 7.53 -0.86
N ASN A 34 -0.12 6.60 -0.54
CA ASN A 34 -0.34 5.17 -0.80
C ASN A 34 0.49 4.32 0.17
N THR A 35 -0.01 3.14 0.51
CA THR A 35 0.73 2.18 1.36
C THR A 35 0.92 0.86 0.62
N PHE A 36 2.16 0.37 0.64
CA PHE A 36 2.52 -0.95 0.15
C PHE A 36 2.60 -1.92 1.31
N VAL A 37 1.80 -2.99 1.27
CA VAL A 37 1.89 -4.10 2.22
C VAL A 37 2.84 -5.16 1.67
N HIS A 38 3.77 -5.62 2.51
CA HIS A 38 4.81 -6.59 2.17
C HIS A 38 4.49 -7.97 2.75
N THR A 39 3.53 -8.65 2.14
CA THR A 39 3.06 -9.97 2.57
C THR A 39 2.60 -10.75 1.34
N GLU A 40 2.48 -12.08 1.47
CA GLU A 40 1.92 -12.88 0.39
C GLU A 40 0.49 -12.42 0.08
N PRO A 41 0.08 -12.33 -1.19
CA PRO A 41 -1.29 -11.95 -1.55
C PRO A 41 -2.36 -12.82 -0.88
N ALA A 42 -2.06 -14.10 -0.63
CA ALA A 42 -2.94 -15.04 0.06
C ALA A 42 -3.26 -14.58 1.50
N ASP A 43 -2.28 -14.03 2.22
CA ASP A 43 -2.47 -13.55 3.60
C ASP A 43 -3.46 -12.40 3.65
N LEU A 44 -3.39 -11.46 2.70
CA LEU A 44 -4.35 -10.37 2.60
C LEU A 44 -5.71 -10.83 2.07
N THR A 45 -5.73 -11.80 1.17
CA THR A 45 -6.99 -12.36 0.64
C THR A 45 -7.78 -13.05 1.75
N SER A 46 -7.09 -13.72 2.69
CA SER A 46 -7.71 -14.38 3.84
C SER A 46 -8.49 -13.41 4.74
N VAL A 47 -8.16 -12.12 4.73
CA VAL A 47 -8.87 -11.07 5.48
C VAL A 47 -10.30 -10.87 4.98
N CYS A 48 -10.54 -11.13 3.69
CA CYS A 48 -11.84 -10.93 3.05
C CYS A 48 -12.63 -12.22 2.82
N THR A 49 -12.08 -13.40 3.16
CA THR A 49 -12.77 -14.67 2.94
C THR A 49 -14.04 -14.78 3.78
N ASN A 50 -15.16 -15.10 3.13
CA ASN A 50 -16.50 -15.18 3.72
C ASN A 50 -16.95 -13.86 4.37
N GLN A 51 -16.47 -12.73 3.87
CA GLN A 51 -16.91 -11.40 4.30
C GLN A 51 -17.93 -10.85 3.31
N PRO A 52 -18.96 -10.13 3.78
CA PRO A 52 -19.87 -9.43 2.88
C PRO A 52 -19.13 -8.42 1.99
N ASP A 53 -19.66 -8.19 0.80
CA ASP A 53 -19.18 -7.10 -0.06
C ASP A 53 -19.31 -5.75 0.66
N ASP A 54 -18.38 -4.84 0.34
CA ASP A 54 -18.23 -3.52 0.94
C ASP A 54 -17.88 -3.50 2.44
N SER A 55 -17.66 -4.65 3.06
CA SER A 55 -17.20 -4.74 4.44
C SER A 55 -15.78 -4.18 4.62
N LEU A 56 -15.56 -3.50 5.75
CA LEU A 56 -14.23 -3.02 6.14
C LEU A 56 -13.61 -4.01 7.13
N CYS A 57 -12.68 -4.81 6.64
CA CYS A 57 -12.05 -5.88 7.41
C CYS A 57 -10.61 -5.51 7.78
N THR A 58 -10.27 -5.81 9.03
CA THR A 58 -8.96 -5.53 9.61
C THR A 58 -8.20 -6.83 9.80
N SER A 59 -6.96 -6.91 9.33
CA SER A 59 -6.11 -8.07 9.52
C SER A 59 -5.95 -8.41 11.00
N GLY A 60 -5.95 -9.70 11.36
CA GLY A 60 -5.66 -10.15 12.73
C GLY A 60 -4.20 -9.91 13.12
N GLN A 61 -3.30 -10.14 12.17
CA GLN A 61 -1.85 -9.98 12.31
C GLN A 61 -1.37 -8.62 11.80
N HIS A 62 -0.18 -8.22 12.24
CA HIS A 62 0.55 -7.08 11.70
C HIS A 62 1.34 -7.48 10.46
N PHE A 63 1.40 -6.57 9.49
CA PHE A 63 2.19 -6.73 8.28
C PHE A 63 3.24 -5.62 8.18
N PRO A 64 4.44 -5.93 7.65
CA PRO A 64 5.38 -4.90 7.25
C PRO A 64 4.75 -4.06 6.14
N VAL A 65 4.74 -2.74 6.30
CA VAL A 65 4.19 -1.80 5.34
C VAL A 65 5.18 -0.68 5.04
N THR A 66 5.15 -0.16 3.82
CA THR A 66 5.79 1.11 3.46
C THR A 66 4.73 2.12 3.06
N VAL A 67 4.64 3.22 3.81
CA VAL A 67 3.73 4.34 3.57
C VAL A 67 4.46 5.41 2.76
N CYS A 68 3.93 5.74 1.58
CA CYS A 68 4.47 6.73 0.67
C CYS A 68 3.60 8.00 0.68
N ASN A 69 4.23 9.15 0.90
CA ASN A 69 3.56 10.46 0.93
C ASN A 69 4.20 11.39 -0.10
N LEU A 70 3.36 12.07 -0.89
CA LEU A 70 3.83 13.05 -1.87
C LEU A 70 4.41 14.27 -1.15
N ILE A 71 5.65 14.62 -1.49
CA ILE A 71 6.32 15.84 -1.01
C ILE A 71 6.21 16.95 -2.07
N ARG A 72 6.36 16.58 -3.34
CA ARG A 72 6.42 17.52 -4.45
C ARG A 72 5.84 16.88 -5.71
N SER A 73 5.00 17.61 -6.45
CA SER A 73 4.38 17.13 -7.69
C SER A 73 4.99 17.71 -8.98
N HIS A 74 5.81 18.77 -8.87
CA HIS A 74 6.40 19.47 -10.01
C HIS A 74 7.89 19.74 -9.79
N PRO A 75 8.78 19.55 -10.79
CA PRO A 75 8.51 19.07 -12.15
C PRO A 75 8.20 17.57 -12.26
N THR A 76 8.58 16.79 -11.24
CA THR A 76 8.27 15.36 -11.14
C THR A 76 7.71 15.05 -9.76
N CYS A 77 6.95 13.96 -9.66
CA CYS A 77 6.46 13.46 -8.37
C CYS A 77 7.65 12.99 -7.53
N THR A 78 7.71 13.43 -6.29
CA THR A 78 8.74 13.04 -5.32
C THR A 78 8.05 12.67 -4.01
N TYR A 79 8.42 11.52 -3.47
CA TYR A 79 7.77 10.89 -2.33
C TYR A 79 8.73 10.72 -1.15
N SER A 80 8.20 10.87 0.07
CA SER A 80 8.81 10.35 1.28
C SER A 80 8.23 8.98 1.59
N GLY A 81 9.02 8.15 2.26
CA GLY A 81 8.63 6.83 2.71
C GLY A 81 8.82 6.67 4.22
N ASN A 82 7.91 5.93 4.85
CA ASN A 82 8.09 5.43 6.22
C ASN A 82 7.74 3.95 6.27
N GLN A 83 8.47 3.18 7.07
CA GLN A 83 8.20 1.77 7.27
C GLN A 83 7.59 1.54 8.64
N PHE A 84 6.57 0.68 8.67
CA PHE A 84 5.91 0.29 9.90
C PHE A 84 5.59 -1.20 9.88
N ASN A 85 5.21 -1.72 11.04
CA ASN A 85 4.55 -3.01 11.17
C ASN A 85 3.15 -2.75 11.71
N HIS A 86 2.14 -2.78 10.84
CA HIS A 86 0.78 -2.33 11.15
C HIS A 86 -0.24 -3.41 10.82
N ARG A 87 -1.38 -3.37 11.52
CA ARG A 87 -2.58 -4.04 11.03
C ARG A 87 -3.13 -3.25 9.85
N VAL A 88 -3.72 -3.96 8.90
CA VAL A 88 -4.17 -3.40 7.63
C VAL A 88 -5.69 -3.51 7.57
N ARG A 89 -6.36 -2.41 7.26
CA ARG A 89 -7.80 -2.38 7.03
C ARG A 89 -8.10 -2.22 5.56
N VAL A 90 -8.87 -3.15 5.02
CA VAL A 90 -9.22 -3.22 3.60
C VAL A 90 -10.73 -3.22 3.44
N LYS A 91 -11.19 -2.73 2.29
CA LYS A 91 -12.53 -2.95 1.78
C LYS A 91 -12.56 -4.23 0.97
N CYS A 92 -13.50 -5.12 1.27
CA CYS A 92 -13.67 -6.40 0.58
C CYS A 92 -14.73 -6.32 -0.52
N ALA A 93 -14.52 -7.04 -1.62
CA ALA A 93 -15.52 -7.31 -2.64
C ALA A 93 -15.20 -8.65 -3.33
N GLY A 94 -16.18 -9.55 -3.40
CA GLY A 94 -16.04 -10.89 -3.99
C GLY A 94 -14.91 -11.69 -3.35
N ASP A 95 -14.84 -11.74 -2.02
CA ASP A 95 -13.78 -12.37 -1.22
C ASP A 95 -12.36 -11.79 -1.41
N LEU A 96 -12.22 -10.64 -2.09
CA LEU A 96 -10.93 -10.02 -2.37
C LEU A 96 -10.79 -8.62 -1.73
N PRO A 97 -9.59 -8.25 -1.25
CA PRO A 97 -9.31 -6.89 -0.82
C PRO A 97 -9.15 -5.98 -2.04
N VAL A 98 -10.06 -5.01 -2.19
CA VAL A 98 -10.10 -4.12 -3.37
C VAL A 98 -9.57 -2.72 -3.09
N VAL A 99 -9.70 -2.23 -1.85
CA VAL A 99 -9.25 -0.89 -1.45
C VAL A 99 -8.56 -0.99 -0.09
N LEU A 100 -7.41 -0.33 0.06
CA LEU A 100 -6.83 -0.07 1.37
C LEU A 100 -7.53 1.15 1.99
N ASP A 101 -8.13 0.97 3.16
CA ASP A 101 -8.76 2.06 3.91
C ASP A 101 -7.73 2.76 4.82
N SER A 102 -7.03 1.99 5.66
CA SER A 102 -6.12 2.54 6.67
C SER A 102 -5.15 1.47 7.21
N THR A 103 -4.11 1.93 7.93
CA THR A 103 -3.20 1.08 8.72
C THR A 103 -3.01 1.65 10.10
N PHE A 104 -2.87 0.82 11.14
CA PHE A 104 -2.74 1.25 12.53
C PHE A 104 -1.77 0.34 13.31
N GLN A 105 -1.19 0.93 14.37
CA GLN A 105 -0.28 0.27 15.30
C GLN A 105 -0.96 -0.87 16.08
#